data_AF-A0A3A8JEE0-F1
#
_entry.id   AF-A0A3A8JEE0-F1
#
_cell.length_a   1.000
_cell.length_b   1.000
_cell.length_c   1.000
_cell.angle_alpha   90.00
_cell.angle_beta   90.00
_cell.angle_gamma   90.00
#
_symmetry.space_group_name_H-M   'P 1'
#
loop_
_entity.id
_entity.type
_entity.pdbx_description
1 polymer ?
#
loop_
_entity_poly.entity_id
_entity_poly.type
_entity_poly.pdbx_seq_one_letter_code
_entity_poly.pdbx_strand_id
1 'polypeptide(L)'
;MAEAAWEQEAAFVAEALNLLTVLAAPRLYARWCTQAPAEELRTVLQSRTAALAAFCAKAWGSPDAERFRSAASKVRTLAESLAGAPPRSLMEPGWNTQARECLGALGFPAPPEGWDAFEGWRADGDS
;
A
#
# COMPACT_ATOMS: atom_id res chain seq x y z
N MET A 1 -18.26 14.23 -18.28
CA MET A 1 -17.85 14.66 -16.92
C MET A 1 -17.81 13.51 -15.92
N ALA A 2 -18.76 12.56 -15.93
CA ALA A 2 -18.71 11.37 -15.05
C ALA A 2 -17.54 10.40 -15.38
N GLU A 3 -17.23 10.23 -16.66
CA GLU A 3 -16.18 9.31 -17.14
C GLU A 3 -14.77 9.74 -16.69
N ALA A 4 -14.43 11.02 -16.84
CA ALA A 4 -13.17 11.59 -16.35
C ALA A 4 -13.01 11.50 -14.82
N ALA A 5 -14.12 11.54 -14.07
CA ALA A 5 -14.09 11.40 -12.61
C ALA A 5 -13.78 9.95 -12.19
N TRP A 6 -14.34 8.97 -12.91
CA TRP A 6 -14.05 7.55 -12.66
C TRP A 6 -12.63 7.15 -13.07
N GLU A 7 -12.13 7.63 -14.21
CA GLU A 7 -10.74 7.38 -14.63
C GLU A 7 -9.74 7.93 -13.61
N GLN A 8 -10.02 9.12 -13.07
CA GLN A 8 -9.18 9.73 -12.04
C GLN A 8 -9.24 8.96 -10.72
N GLU A 9 -10.42 8.49 -10.31
CA GLU A 9 -10.57 7.66 -9.10
C GLU A 9 -9.86 6.30 -9.26
N ALA A 10 -9.96 5.67 -10.43
CA ALA A 10 -9.25 4.43 -10.74
C ALA A 10 -7.72 4.61 -10.73
N ALA A 11 -7.23 5.72 -11.29
CA ALA A 11 -5.82 6.07 -11.24
C ALA A 11 -5.32 6.24 -9.80
N PHE A 12 -6.09 6.91 -8.95
CA PHE A 12 -5.75 7.07 -7.53
C PHE A 12 -5.72 5.75 -6.77
N VAL A 13 -6.66 4.85 -7.03
CA VAL A 13 -6.70 3.52 -6.41
C VAL A 13 -5.47 2.70 -6.85
N ALA A 14 -5.15 2.69 -8.15
CA ALA A 14 -3.97 2.01 -8.65
C ALA A 14 -2.67 2.57 -8.05
N GLU A 15 -2.55 3.90 -7.97
CA GLU A 15 -1.42 4.57 -7.33
C GLU A 15 -1.30 4.16 -5.85
N ALA A 16 -2.41 4.16 -5.10
CA ALA A 16 -2.41 3.75 -3.70
C ALA A 16 -1.97 2.30 -3.51
N LEU A 17 -2.42 1.38 -4.36
CA LEU A 17 -2.02 -0.03 -4.31
C LEU A 17 -0.53 -0.22 -4.64
N ASN A 18 -0.02 0.53 -5.62
CA ASN A 18 1.41 0.53 -5.93
C ASN A 18 2.24 1.05 -4.75
N LEU A 19 1.82 2.15 -4.14
CA LEU A 19 2.47 2.73 -2.97
C LEU A 19 2.46 1.76 -1.77
N LEU A 20 1.34 1.08 -1.52
CA LEU A 20 1.25 0.02 -0.50
C LEU A 20 2.19 -1.15 -0.79
N THR A 21 2.31 -1.54 -2.06
CA THR A 21 3.26 -2.58 -2.49
C THR A 21 4.70 -2.17 -2.23
N VAL A 22 5.04 -0.90 -2.48
CA VAL A 22 6.36 -0.38 -2.15
C VAL A 22 6.61 -0.38 -0.65
N LEU A 23 5.65 0.05 0.16
CA LEU A 23 5.75 0.01 1.62
C LEU A 23 5.87 -1.43 2.15
N ALA A 24 5.19 -2.39 1.51
CA ALA A 24 5.25 -3.81 1.83
C ALA A 24 6.61 -4.46 1.52
N ALA A 25 7.46 -3.82 0.72
CA ALA A 25 8.76 -4.30 0.28
C ALA A 25 9.88 -3.34 0.72
N PRO A 26 10.48 -3.52 1.92
CA PRO A 26 11.51 -2.64 2.46
C PRO A 26 12.64 -2.25 1.50
N ARG A 27 13.12 -3.16 0.64
CA ARG A 27 14.17 -2.84 -0.35
C ARG A 27 13.68 -1.93 -1.46
N LEU A 28 12.44 -2.12 -1.90
CA LEU A 28 11.81 -1.27 -2.90
C LEU A 28 11.55 0.13 -2.31
N TYR A 29 11.07 0.19 -1.06
CA TYR A 29 10.91 1.45 -0.33
C TYR A 29 12.24 2.19 -0.17
N ALA A 30 13.30 1.49 0.23
CA ALA A 30 14.64 2.07 0.36
C ALA A 30 15.15 2.66 -0.97
N ARG A 31 14.95 1.95 -2.09
CA ARG A 31 15.30 2.45 -3.43
C ARG A 31 14.49 3.68 -3.82
N TRP A 32 13.26 3.82 -3.32
CA TRP A 32 12.44 4.98 -3.63
C TRP A 32 12.82 6.20 -2.80
N CYS A 33 13.26 6.00 -1.57
CA CYS A 33 13.83 7.06 -0.74
C CYS A 33 15.12 7.67 -1.33
N THR A 34 15.76 7.04 -2.32
CA THR A 34 16.88 7.67 -3.05
C THR A 34 16.42 8.59 -4.19
N GLN A 35 15.13 8.57 -4.54
CA GLN A 35 14.55 9.33 -5.67
C GLN A 35 13.69 10.52 -5.18
N ALA A 36 13.15 10.44 -3.98
CA ALA A 36 12.35 11.50 -3.36
C ALA A 36 12.61 11.57 -1.85
N PRO A 37 12.45 12.76 -1.23
CA PRO A 37 12.53 12.91 0.22
C PRO A 37 11.55 11.98 0.95
N ALA A 38 12.00 11.38 2.07
CA ALA A 38 11.17 10.46 2.85
C ALA A 38 9.88 11.11 3.37
N GLU A 39 9.92 12.41 3.69
CA GLU A 39 8.75 13.18 4.14
C GLU A 39 7.69 13.33 3.05
N GLU A 40 8.11 13.60 1.80
CA GLU A 40 7.21 13.68 0.65
C GLU A 40 6.59 12.32 0.37
N LEU A 41 7.41 11.26 0.37
CA LEU A 41 6.92 9.90 0.15
C LEU A 41 5.90 9.48 1.22
N ARG A 42 6.15 9.81 2.50
CA ARG A 42 5.20 9.57 3.59
C ARG A 42 3.90 10.35 3.40
N THR A 43 3.97 11.61 2.98
CA THR A 43 2.80 12.46 2.72
C THR A 43 1.95 11.89 1.58
N VAL A 44 2.59 11.44 0.50
CA VAL A 44 1.91 10.78 -0.63
C VAL A 44 1.27 9.46 -0.17
N LEU A 45 2.03 8.60 0.52
CA LEU A 45 1.52 7.35 1.11
C LEU A 45 0.31 7.59 2.01
N GLN A 46 0.38 8.56 2.92
CA GLN A 46 -0.72 8.92 3.81
C GLN A 46 -1.95 9.36 3.01
N SER A 47 -1.79 10.33 2.10
CA SER A 47 -2.89 10.87 1.29
C SER A 47 -3.58 9.78 0.46
N ARG A 48 -2.80 8.93 -0.20
CA ARG A 48 -3.31 7.87 -1.08
C ARG A 48 -3.94 6.73 -0.29
N THR A 49 -3.37 6.35 0.85
CA THR A 49 -3.95 5.32 1.71
C THR A 49 -5.27 5.80 2.33
N ALA A 50 -5.37 7.07 2.72
CA ALA A 50 -6.62 7.65 3.21
C ALA A 50 -7.72 7.67 2.13
N ALA A 51 -7.36 8.07 0.90
CA ALA A 51 -8.26 8.04 -0.24
C ALA A 51 -8.73 6.60 -0.56
N LEU A 52 -7.81 5.63 -0.55
CA LEU A 52 -8.12 4.22 -0.74
C LEU A 52 -9.09 3.70 0.34
N ALA A 53 -8.88 4.05 1.61
CA ALA A 53 -9.80 3.67 2.68
C ALA A 53 -11.21 4.21 2.46
N ALA A 54 -11.34 5.46 1.98
CA ALA A 54 -12.62 6.07 1.65
C ALA A 54 -13.29 5.41 0.44
N PHE A 55 -12.52 5.06 -0.59
CA PHE A 55 -12.98 4.30 -1.75
C PHE A 55 -13.52 2.93 -1.33
N CYS A 56 -12.73 2.17 -0.58
CA CYS A 56 -13.09 0.85 -0.08
C CYS A 56 -14.37 0.87 0.76
N ALA A 57 -14.54 1.87 1.63
CA ALA A 57 -15.74 2.02 2.46
C ALA A 57 -17.02 2.25 1.64
N LYS A 58 -16.88 2.82 0.44
CA LYS A 58 -18.00 3.10 -0.48
C LYS A 58 -18.18 2.01 -1.53
N ALA A 59 -17.35 0.97 -1.56
CA ALA A 59 -17.40 -0.05 -2.61
C ALA A 59 -18.80 -0.70 -2.70
N TRP A 60 -19.34 -0.81 -3.91
CA TRP A 60 -20.65 -1.41 -4.20
C TRP A 60 -20.67 -1.94 -5.64
N GLY A 61 -21.62 -2.81 -5.96
CA GLY A 61 -21.85 -3.26 -7.34
C GLY A 61 -20.80 -4.22 -7.93
N SER A 62 -19.79 -4.66 -7.17
CA SER A 62 -18.80 -5.65 -7.59
C SER A 62 -18.81 -6.90 -6.69
N PRO A 63 -18.35 -8.07 -7.19
CA PRO A 63 -18.19 -9.28 -6.36
C PRO A 63 -17.28 -9.07 -5.14
N ASP A 64 -16.31 -8.17 -5.26
CA ASP A 64 -15.34 -7.85 -4.20
C ASP A 64 -15.80 -6.71 -3.27
N ALA A 65 -16.98 -6.13 -3.46
CA ALA A 65 -17.44 -4.96 -2.72
C ALA A 65 -17.47 -5.19 -1.19
N GLU A 66 -17.91 -6.37 -0.75
CA GLU A 66 -17.92 -6.72 0.68
C GLU A 66 -16.50 -6.84 1.25
N ARG A 67 -15.58 -7.43 0.47
CA ARG A 67 -14.16 -7.53 0.84
C ARG A 67 -13.57 -6.13 1.03
N PHE A 68 -13.78 -5.23 0.06
CA PHE A 68 -13.27 -3.87 0.16
C PHE A 68 -13.85 -3.11 1.35
N ARG A 69 -15.16 -3.19 1.60
CA ARG A 69 -15.76 -2.56 2.79
C ARG A 69 -15.17 -3.12 4.09
N SER A 70 -14.98 -4.44 4.16
CA SER A 70 -14.34 -5.10 5.31
C SER A 70 -12.89 -4.67 5.51
N ALA A 71 -12.14 -4.45 4.42
CA ALA A 71 -10.76 -4.00 4.46
C ALA A 71 -10.60 -2.51 4.81
N ALA A 72 -11.64 -1.69 4.61
CA ALA A 72 -11.57 -0.24 4.70
C ALA A 72 -11.09 0.28 6.07
N SER A 73 -11.49 -0.38 7.17
CA SER A 73 -11.04 -0.01 8.52
C SER A 73 -9.54 -0.24 8.70
N LYS A 74 -9.03 -1.38 8.21
CA LYS A 74 -7.60 -1.71 8.27
C LYS A 74 -6.75 -0.72 7.46
N VAL A 75 -7.18 -0.40 6.24
CA VAL A 75 -6.51 0.60 5.40
C VAL A 75 -6.54 1.98 6.07
N ARG A 76 -7.65 2.34 6.72
CA ARG A 76 -7.76 3.60 7.47
C ARG A 76 -6.77 3.66 8.64
N THR A 77 -6.66 2.59 9.43
CA THR A 77 -5.71 2.52 10.54
C THR A 77 -4.26 2.70 10.07
N LEU A 78 -3.90 2.15 8.90
CA LEU A 78 -2.59 2.39 8.31
C LEU A 78 -2.42 3.88 7.92
N ALA A 79 -3.42 4.50 7.29
CA ALA A 79 -3.37 5.93 6.94
C ALA A 79 -3.21 6.83 8.19
N GLU A 80 -3.92 6.51 9.27
CA GLU A 80 -3.82 7.22 10.55
C GLU A 80 -2.43 7.03 11.18
N SER A 81 -1.89 5.80 11.13
CA SER A 81 -0.54 5.51 11.60
C SER A 81 0.52 6.31 10.83
N LEU A 82 0.40 6.38 9.49
CA LEU A 82 1.29 7.18 8.63
C LEU A 82 1.21 8.69 8.93
N ALA A 83 0.04 9.19 9.31
CA ALA A 83 -0.15 10.58 9.71
C ALA A 83 0.54 10.90 11.05
N GLY A 84 0.52 9.95 12.00
CA GLY A 84 1.18 10.08 13.30
C GLY A 84 2.67 9.69 13.31
N ALA A 85 3.19 9.12 12.22
CA ALA A 85 4.58 8.70 12.12
C ALA A 85 5.54 9.90 12.18
N PRO A 86 6.70 9.78 12.86
CA PRO A 86 7.71 10.82 12.87
C PRO A 86 8.18 11.14 11.43
N PRO A 87 8.75 12.34 11.18
CA PRO A 87 9.21 12.77 9.87
C PRO A 87 10.51 12.07 9.41
N ARG A 88 10.63 10.78 9.69
CA ARG A 88 11.77 9.92 9.33
C ARG A 88 11.33 8.89 8.29
N SER A 89 12.30 8.17 7.74
CA SER A 89 12.02 7.05 6.82
C SER A 89 11.17 5.97 7.49
N LEU A 90 10.18 5.42 6.79
CA LEU A 90 9.33 4.31 7.24
C LEU A 90 10.05 2.94 7.15
N MET A 91 11.35 2.92 7.41
CA MET A 91 12.17 1.70 7.41
C MET A 91 12.14 0.97 8.75
N GLU A 92 11.50 1.54 9.76
CA GLU A 92 11.32 0.88 11.05
C GLU A 92 10.47 -0.39 10.93
N PRO A 93 10.70 -1.41 11.77
CA PRO A 93 9.92 -2.64 11.75
C PRO A 93 8.42 -2.37 11.90
N GLY A 94 7.59 -3.06 11.11
CA GLY A 94 6.13 -3.07 11.26
C GLY A 94 5.36 -2.40 10.11
N TRP A 95 5.92 -1.38 9.45
CA TRP A 95 5.26 -0.71 8.31
C TRP A 95 5.02 -1.68 7.15
N ASN A 96 6.02 -2.51 6.83
CA ASN A 96 5.91 -3.53 5.80
C ASN A 96 4.82 -4.56 6.13
N THR A 97 4.77 -5.05 7.38
CA THR A 97 3.75 -6.01 7.82
C THR A 97 2.35 -5.41 7.71
N GLN A 98 2.14 -4.18 8.18
CA GLN A 98 0.85 -3.50 8.08
C GLN A 98 0.43 -3.28 6.62
N ALA A 99 1.36 -2.92 5.74
CA ALA A 99 1.10 -2.79 4.32
C ALA A 99 0.72 -4.12 3.67
N ARG A 100 1.45 -5.21 3.98
CA ARG A 100 1.15 -6.58 3.53
C ARG A 100 -0.23 -7.04 3.99
N GLU A 101 -0.60 -6.74 5.23
CA GLU A 101 -1.93 -7.05 5.74
C GLU A 101 -3.05 -6.27 5.05
N CYS A 102 -2.81 -5.00 4.70
CA CYS A 102 -3.76 -4.19 3.93
C CYS A 102 -3.94 -4.80 2.52
N LEU A 103 -2.84 -5.13 1.85
CA LEU A 103 -2.88 -5.81 0.54
C LEU A 103 -3.67 -7.12 0.60
N GLY A 104 -3.37 -7.97 1.59
CA GLY A 104 -4.08 -9.22 1.80
C GLY A 104 -5.58 -9.03 2.06
N ALA A 105 -5.95 -8.05 2.90
CA ALA A 105 -7.37 -7.73 3.16
C ALA A 105 -8.10 -7.23 1.90
N LEU A 106 -7.39 -6.52 1.02
CA LEU A 106 -7.90 -6.06 -0.28
C LEU A 106 -7.93 -7.17 -1.33
N GLY A 107 -7.40 -8.36 -1.04
CA GLY A 107 -7.36 -9.49 -1.96
C GLY A 107 -6.16 -9.50 -2.90
N PHE A 108 -5.12 -8.71 -2.60
CA PHE A 108 -3.83 -8.76 -3.28
C PHE A 108 -2.94 -9.75 -2.54
N PRO A 109 -2.75 -10.97 -3.08
CA PRO A 109 -1.95 -11.99 -2.42
C PRO A 109 -0.48 -11.56 -2.36
N ALA A 110 0.27 -12.18 -1.44
CA ALA A 110 1.73 -12.09 -1.48
C ALA A 110 2.27 -12.62 -2.82
N PRO A 111 3.45 -12.15 -3.27
CA PRO A 111 4.12 -12.72 -4.42
C PRO A 111 4.24 -14.26 -4.29
N PRO A 112 4.10 -15.03 -5.38
CA PRO A 112 4.09 -16.50 -5.31
C PRO A 112 5.35 -17.10 -4.65
N GLU A 113 6.52 -16.49 -4.88
CA GLU A 113 7.80 -16.90 -4.32
C GLU A 113 8.08 -16.26 -2.93
N GLY A 114 7.13 -15.49 -2.40
CA GLY A 114 7.25 -14.73 -1.17
C GLY A 114 7.85 -13.33 -1.37
N TRP A 115 7.73 -12.51 -0.32
CA TRP A 115 8.24 -11.14 -0.33
C TRP A 115 9.76 -11.06 -0.43
N ASP A 116 10.48 -11.99 0.20
CA ASP A 116 11.94 -12.00 0.16
C ASP A 116 12.46 -12.23 -1.26
N ALA A 117 11.92 -13.21 -1.97
CA ALA A 117 12.23 -13.47 -3.38
C ALA A 117 11.84 -12.29 -4.28
N PHE A 118 10.66 -11.72 -4.06
CA PHE A 118 10.21 -10.51 -4.77
C PHE A 118 11.18 -9.33 -4.58
N GLU A 119 11.75 -9.19 -3.39
CA GLU A 119 12.76 -8.18 -3.05
C GLU A 119 14.19 -8.54 -3.52
N GLY A 120 14.34 -9.66 -4.25
CA GLY A 120 15.59 -10.11 -4.83
C GLY A 120 16.53 -10.78 -3.83
N TRP A 121 16.03 -11.21 -2.66
CA TRP A 121 16.75 -12.17 -1.82
C TRP A 121 16.55 -13.52 -2.48
N ARG A 122 17.55 -13.97 -3.25
CA ARG A 122 17.64 -15.40 -3.54
C ARG A 122 17.86 -16.09 -2.21
N ALA A 123 17.14 -17.18 -1.96
CA ALA A 123 17.64 -18.19 -1.04
C ALA A 123 18.99 -18.64 -1.63
N ASP A 124 20.09 -18.12 -1.12
CA ASP A 124 21.40 -18.70 -1.40
C ASP A 124 21.36 -20.12 -0.84
N GLY A 125 21.24 -21.10 -1.73
CA GLY A 125 21.09 -22.50 -1.37
C GLY A 125 21.09 -23.41 -2.58
N ASP A 126 22.27 -23.58 -3.17
CA ASP A 126 22.91 -24.90 -3.22
C ASP A 126 24.42 -24.72 -3.51
N SER A 127 25.23 -24.98 -2.48
CA SER A 127 26.63 -25.41 -2.59
C SER A 127 26.66 -26.93 -2.43
#